data_AF-A0A0V7YX28-F1
#
_entry.id   AF-A0A0V7YX28-F1
#
_cell.length_a   1.000
_cell.length_b   1.000
_cell.length_c   1.000
_cell.angle_alpha   90.00
_cell.angle_beta   90.00
_cell.angle_gamma   90.00
#
_symmetry.space_group_name_H-M   'P 1'
#
loop_
_entity.id
_entity.type
_entity.pdbx_description
1 polymer ?
#
loop_
_entity_poly.entity_id
_entity_poly.type
_entity_poly.pdbx_seq_one_letter_code
_entity_poly.pdbx_strand_id
1 'polypeptide(L)'
;MTGILKTQRAINAAQQRADELRQEAKQLKRAIREGSGRLKAQSERLCGQVVLHLLRQGTPASQEAIVAQARVMASGREQEALDLLLEQLRDIPRPDTRSEQITQDPNIKFLLGETLTQTSICEPAEYKEAAASSIKVTDAFFASSPETLREHLIRVIAEEGPISYGMVYTRVRKIWGLAQAVPAMKDAIKSHLTALRDGGHIAGDQESFWPIDHKTVPRRRSKSFREIYGSELIPKVELRAAIVQRLIRVPSTKHEITASVAEQLSYELKSQGLKARIEDEIAQMYKAGDIVAKRL
;
A
#
# COMPACT_ATOMS: atom_id res chain seq x y z
N MET A 1 2.27 -28.92 7.32
CA MET A 1 2.72 -28.78 8.73
C MET A 1 3.84 -27.74 8.93
N THR A 2 4.67 -27.43 7.94
CA THR A 2 5.76 -26.42 8.06
C THR A 2 5.30 -24.96 8.17
N GLY A 3 4.08 -24.62 7.75
CA GLY A 3 3.51 -23.27 7.85
C GLY A 3 3.16 -22.87 9.29
N ILE A 4 2.48 -23.76 10.03
CA ILE A 4 2.01 -23.53 11.41
C ILE A 4 3.16 -23.28 12.38
N LEU A 5 4.28 -24.00 12.20
CA LEU A 5 5.48 -23.82 13.02
C LEU A 5 6.19 -22.47 12.75
N LYS A 6 6.07 -21.90 11.55
CA LYS A 6 6.65 -20.59 11.23
C LYS A 6 5.83 -19.45 11.83
N THR A 7 4.50 -19.55 11.77
CA THR A 7 3.60 -18.57 12.42
C THR A 7 3.75 -18.58 13.94
N GLN A 8 3.85 -19.76 14.57
CA GLN A 8 4.05 -19.83 16.02
C GLN A 8 5.39 -19.20 16.47
N ARG A 9 6.48 -19.40 15.70
CA ARG A 9 7.77 -18.76 15.99
C ARG A 9 7.71 -17.24 15.85
N ALA A 10 6.99 -16.73 14.84
CA ALA A 10 6.81 -15.28 14.66
C ALA A 10 5.98 -14.66 15.79
N ILE A 11 4.92 -15.34 16.24
CA ILE A 11 4.10 -14.92 17.38
C ILE A 11 4.93 -14.88 18.66
N ASN A 12 5.69 -15.95 18.94
CA ASN A 12 6.55 -16.01 20.12
C ASN A 12 7.64 -14.92 20.11
N ALA A 13 8.25 -14.65 18.95
CA ALA A 13 9.24 -13.60 18.79
C ALA A 13 8.65 -12.19 18.98
N ALA A 14 7.45 -11.94 18.45
CA ALA A 14 6.74 -10.68 18.66
C ALA A 14 6.38 -10.47 20.14
N GLN A 15 5.98 -11.52 20.83
CA GLN A 15 5.63 -11.49 22.25
C GLN A 15 6.85 -11.24 23.13
N GLN A 16 7.96 -11.94 22.87
CA GLN A 16 9.23 -11.69 23.56
C GLN A 16 9.67 -10.24 23.39
N ARG A 17 9.53 -9.69 22.17
CA ARG A 17 9.88 -8.29 21.90
C ARG A 17 8.97 -7.30 22.64
N ALA A 18 7.68 -7.58 22.74
CA ALA A 18 6.75 -6.76 23.50
C ALA A 18 7.08 -6.77 25.00
N ASP A 19 7.49 -7.92 25.55
CA ASP A 19 7.88 -8.03 26.95
C ASP A 19 9.21 -7.32 27.26
N GLU A 20 10.18 -7.36 26.34
CA GLU A 20 11.41 -6.55 26.43
C GLU A 20 11.09 -5.05 26.50
N LEU A 21 10.24 -4.56 25.58
CA LEU A 21 9.83 -3.15 25.55
C LEU A 21 9.10 -2.73 26.84
N ARG A 22 8.26 -3.61 27.41
CA ARG A 22 7.60 -3.38 28.70
C ARG A 22 8.61 -3.28 29.86
N GLN A 23 9.67 -4.09 29.85
CA GLN A 23 10.71 -4.02 30.88
C GLN A 23 11.54 -2.75 30.75
N GLU A 24 11.95 -2.37 29.53
CA GLU A 24 12.68 -1.12 29.26
C GLU A 24 11.86 0.11 29.68
N ALA A 25 10.56 0.14 29.36
CA ALA A 25 9.66 1.22 29.78
C ALA A 25 9.57 1.35 31.31
N LYS A 26 9.49 0.23 32.04
CA LYS A 26 9.47 0.21 33.51
C LYS A 26 10.80 0.70 34.10
N GLN A 27 11.92 0.29 33.53
CA GLN A 27 13.25 0.74 33.95
C GLN A 27 13.42 2.25 33.75
N LEU A 28 13.01 2.78 32.58
CA LEU A 28 13.05 4.22 32.30
C LEU A 28 12.15 5.00 33.24
N LYS A 29 10.93 4.52 33.52
CA LYS A 29 10.02 5.15 34.49
C LYS A 29 10.63 5.23 35.90
N ARG A 30 11.38 4.20 36.33
CA ARG A 30 12.10 4.23 37.62
C ARG A 30 13.24 5.24 37.59
N ALA A 31 14.05 5.24 36.54
CA ALA A 31 15.17 6.16 36.41
C ALA A 31 14.72 7.63 36.33
N ILE A 32 13.55 7.93 35.74
CA ILE A 32 12.94 9.28 35.74
C ILE A 32 12.57 9.72 37.15
N ARG A 33 11.99 8.83 37.96
CA ARG A 33 11.72 9.11 39.38
C ARG A 33 12.99 9.36 40.18
N GLU A 34 14.11 8.77 39.76
CA GLU A 34 15.43 8.93 40.39
C GLU A 34 16.22 10.14 39.84
N GLY A 35 15.67 10.90 38.89
CA GLY A 35 16.24 12.18 38.43
C GLY A 35 17.47 12.07 37.51
N SER A 36 17.67 10.96 36.80
CA SER A 36 18.85 10.78 35.95
C SER A 36 18.80 11.66 34.67
N GLY A 37 19.83 12.49 34.43
CA GLY A 37 19.85 13.43 33.29
C GLY A 37 20.00 12.80 31.90
N ARG A 38 20.22 11.48 31.77
CA ARG A 38 20.40 10.77 30.48
C ARG A 38 19.09 10.25 29.86
N LEU A 39 17.95 10.63 30.42
CA LEU A 39 16.68 9.92 30.18
C LEU A 39 15.91 10.37 28.95
N LYS A 40 16.06 11.63 28.52
CA LYS A 40 15.35 12.15 27.36
C LYS A 40 15.71 11.41 26.06
N ALA A 41 17.00 11.18 25.82
CA ALA A 41 17.43 10.43 24.63
C ALA A 41 17.00 8.95 24.68
N GLN A 42 16.92 8.36 25.88
CA GLN A 42 16.49 6.96 26.04
C GLN A 42 14.96 6.82 25.92
N SER A 43 14.19 7.79 26.43
CA SER A 43 12.72 7.83 26.30
C SER A 43 12.32 8.08 24.85
N GLU A 44 12.97 9.02 24.15
CA GLU A 44 12.77 9.24 22.71
C GLU A 44 13.08 7.97 21.88
N ARG A 45 14.18 7.28 22.21
CA ARG A 45 14.54 6.01 21.54
C ARG A 45 13.50 4.92 21.79
N LEU A 46 13.02 4.77 23.03
CA LEU A 46 12.02 3.77 23.37
C LEU A 46 10.67 4.09 22.70
N CYS A 47 10.24 5.34 22.72
CA CYS A 47 9.05 5.81 21.99
C CYS A 47 9.13 5.45 20.51
N GLY A 48 10.27 5.71 19.86
CA GLY A 48 10.49 5.33 18.46
C GLY A 48 10.37 3.81 18.22
N GLN A 49 10.87 2.98 19.14
CA GLN A 49 10.75 1.53 19.02
C GLN A 49 9.32 1.03 19.20
N VAL A 50 8.55 1.63 20.11
CA VAL A 50 7.14 1.27 20.32
C VAL A 50 6.30 1.70 19.13
N VAL A 51 6.51 2.92 18.60
CA VAL A 51 5.83 3.38 17.36
C VAL A 51 6.12 2.42 16.20
N LEU A 52 7.37 2.00 16.01
CA LEU A 52 7.71 1.02 14.98
C LEU A 52 7.07 -0.35 15.22
N HIS A 53 6.93 -0.78 16.48
CA HIS A 53 6.25 -2.03 16.82
C HIS A 53 4.75 -1.93 16.55
N LEU A 54 4.10 -0.82 16.91
CA LEU A 54 2.68 -0.56 16.68
C LEU A 54 2.37 -0.42 15.18
N LEU A 55 3.20 0.30 14.42
CA LEU A 55 3.09 0.38 12.96
C LEU A 55 3.15 -1.01 12.30
N ARG A 56 3.95 -1.93 12.87
CA ARG A 56 4.04 -3.32 12.39
C ARG A 56 2.83 -4.18 12.73
N GLN A 57 1.95 -3.75 13.62
CA GLN A 57 0.70 -4.45 13.92
C GLN A 57 -0.46 -4.02 13.01
N GLY A 58 -0.39 -2.82 12.41
CA GLY A 58 -1.31 -2.37 11.37
C GLY A 58 -2.77 -2.19 11.79
N THR A 59 -3.07 -2.10 13.09
CA THR A 59 -4.45 -1.96 13.59
C THR A 59 -4.87 -0.49 13.67
N PRO A 60 -6.16 -0.14 13.51
CA PRO A 60 -6.64 1.24 13.69
C PRO A 60 -6.30 1.81 15.07
N ALA A 61 -6.40 0.99 16.12
CA ALA A 61 -5.99 1.33 17.49
C ALA A 61 -4.50 1.68 17.58
N SER A 62 -3.64 1.02 16.79
CA SER A 62 -2.21 1.34 16.74
C SER A 62 -1.94 2.72 16.12
N GLN A 63 -2.76 3.17 15.16
CA GLN A 63 -2.61 4.48 14.52
C GLN A 63 -3.03 5.62 15.46
N GLU A 64 -4.15 5.48 16.16
CA GLU A 64 -4.58 6.45 17.19
C GLU A 64 -3.56 6.54 18.33
N ALA A 65 -3.01 5.40 18.75
CA ALA A 65 -1.96 5.32 19.75
C ALA A 65 -0.70 6.09 19.35
N ILE A 66 -0.27 5.97 18.08
CA ILE A 66 0.89 6.70 17.53
C ILE A 66 0.63 8.21 17.51
N VAL A 67 -0.57 8.64 17.11
CA VAL A 67 -0.94 10.07 17.08
C VAL A 67 -1.01 10.66 18.49
N ALA A 68 -1.61 9.95 19.44
CA ALA A 68 -1.66 10.36 20.83
C ALA A 68 -0.25 10.51 21.42
N GLN A 69 0.64 9.56 21.12
CA GLN A 69 2.01 9.58 21.60
C GLN A 69 2.86 10.69 20.99
N ALA A 70 2.72 10.95 19.69
CA ALA A 70 3.38 12.08 19.03
C ALA A 70 2.95 13.43 19.64
N ARG A 71 1.67 13.59 19.99
CA ARG A 71 1.15 14.80 20.66
C ARG A 71 1.74 14.99 22.06
N VAL A 72 1.88 13.90 22.83
CA VAL A 72 2.43 14.02 24.20
C VAL A 72 3.93 14.31 24.18
N MET A 73 4.68 13.66 23.27
CA MET A 73 6.11 13.95 23.06
C MET A 73 6.35 15.41 22.64
N ALA A 74 5.51 15.97 21.77
CA ALA A 74 5.59 17.37 21.37
C ALA A 74 5.32 18.36 22.51
N SER A 75 4.62 17.93 23.58
CA SER A 75 4.30 18.77 24.74
C SER A 75 5.36 18.78 25.85
N GLY A 76 6.46 18.02 25.70
CA GLY A 76 7.52 17.94 26.72
C GLY A 76 7.12 17.22 28.01
N ARG A 77 5.95 16.56 28.03
CA ARG A 77 5.41 15.81 29.19
C ARG A 77 5.84 14.35 29.12
N GLU A 78 7.14 14.12 29.31
CA GLU A 78 7.78 12.80 29.17
C GLU A 78 7.14 11.72 30.07
N GLN A 79 6.69 12.11 31.26
CA GLN A 79 6.09 11.20 32.23
C GLN A 79 4.69 10.73 31.82
N GLU A 80 3.88 11.63 31.24
CA GLU A 80 2.58 11.27 30.66
C GLU A 80 2.74 10.40 29.40
N ALA A 81 3.77 10.65 28.59
CA ALA A 81 4.05 9.83 27.40
C ALA A 81 4.37 8.38 27.80
N LEU A 82 5.14 8.20 28.88
CA LEU A 82 5.47 6.89 29.43
C LEU A 82 4.28 6.19 30.09
N ASP A 83 3.39 6.93 30.73
CA ASP A 83 2.17 6.37 31.31
C ASP A 83 1.19 5.91 30.23
N LEU A 84 1.02 6.70 29.16
CA LEU A 84 0.26 6.30 27.97
C LEU A 84 0.87 5.09 27.28
N LEU A 85 2.20 5.04 27.15
CA LEU A 85 2.93 3.88 26.62
C LEU A 85 2.64 2.60 27.40
N LEU A 86 2.72 2.68 28.73
CA LEU A 86 2.50 1.52 29.59
C LEU A 86 1.05 1.04 29.55
N GLU A 87 0.09 1.96 29.41
CA GLU A 87 -1.32 1.61 29.24
C GLU A 87 -1.59 0.96 27.88
N GLN A 88 -1.06 1.53 26.79
CA GLN A 88 -1.16 0.94 25.44
C GLN A 88 -0.52 -0.45 25.38
N LEU A 89 0.62 -0.66 26.05
CA LEU A 89 1.26 -1.97 26.14
C LEU A 89 0.52 -2.95 27.06
N ARG A 90 -0.37 -2.48 27.94
CA ARG A 90 -1.21 -3.33 28.82
C ARG A 90 -2.37 -3.94 28.03
N ASP A 91 -2.95 -3.17 27.10
CA ASP A 91 -4.11 -3.59 26.30
C ASP A 91 -3.76 -4.51 25.12
N ILE A 92 -2.47 -4.77 24.86
CA ILE A 92 -2.05 -5.80 23.91
C ILE A 92 -2.42 -7.17 24.51
N PRO A 93 -3.42 -7.88 23.95
CA PRO A 93 -3.90 -9.14 24.51
C PRO A 93 -2.76 -10.15 24.53
N ARG A 94 -2.51 -10.74 25.70
CA ARG A 94 -1.66 -11.93 25.78
C ARG A 94 -2.45 -13.06 25.12
N PRO A 95 -1.90 -13.79 24.14
CA PRO A 95 -2.59 -14.95 23.61
C PRO A 95 -2.79 -15.93 24.76
N ASP A 96 -4.04 -16.20 25.12
CA ASP A 96 -4.37 -17.22 26.10
C ASP A 96 -3.79 -18.56 25.63
N THR A 97 -3.14 -19.28 26.54
CA THR A 97 -2.66 -20.66 26.33
C THR A 97 -3.80 -21.68 26.10
N ARG A 98 -5.00 -21.22 25.79
CA ARG A 98 -6.13 -22.00 25.26
C ARG A 98 -6.61 -21.36 23.97
N SER A 99 -5.92 -21.63 22.87
CA SER A 99 -6.36 -21.22 21.53
C SER A 99 -6.08 -22.33 20.51
N GLU A 100 -6.64 -23.51 20.76
CA GLU A 100 -6.97 -24.47 19.69
C GLU A 100 -8.32 -24.12 19.02
N GLN A 101 -8.99 -23.02 19.39
CA GLN A 101 -10.34 -22.70 18.88
C GLN A 101 -10.57 -21.28 18.38
N ILE A 102 -9.55 -20.42 18.23
CA ILE A 102 -9.73 -19.14 17.52
C ILE A 102 -9.39 -19.35 16.04
N THR A 103 -10.30 -20.04 15.35
CA THR A 103 -10.30 -20.18 13.89
C THR A 103 -11.59 -19.55 13.36
N GLN A 104 -11.88 -18.27 13.64
CA GLN A 104 -13.09 -17.62 13.10
C GLN A 104 -13.21 -16.09 13.26
N ASP A 105 -12.10 -15.32 13.27
CA ASP A 105 -12.18 -13.85 13.23
C ASP A 105 -11.58 -13.31 11.91
N PRO A 106 -12.37 -12.70 11.00
CA PRO A 106 -11.92 -12.31 9.66
C PRO A 106 -11.22 -10.94 9.58
N ASN A 107 -11.04 -10.19 10.68
CA ASN A 107 -10.66 -8.76 10.59
C ASN A 107 -9.27 -8.35 11.10
N ILE A 108 -8.34 -9.27 11.35
CA ILE A 108 -6.97 -8.86 11.72
C ILE A 108 -5.95 -9.61 10.86
N LYS A 109 -5.55 -8.98 9.74
CA LYS A 109 -4.31 -9.29 9.00
C LYS A 109 -3.96 -8.20 7.99
N PHE A 110 -3.05 -7.31 8.36
CA PHE A 110 -2.26 -6.56 7.37
C PHE A 110 -0.84 -6.39 7.90
N LEU A 111 0.10 -7.10 7.28
CA LEU A 111 1.45 -6.64 6.90
C LEU A 111 2.24 -7.80 6.25
N LEU A 112 2.22 -7.80 4.92
CA LEU A 112 3.32 -8.21 4.01
C LEU A 112 3.98 -9.60 4.19
N GLY A 113 3.24 -10.65 4.54
CA GLY A 113 3.80 -12.02 4.56
C GLY A 113 2.84 -13.19 4.32
N GLU A 114 1.52 -12.98 4.31
CA GLU A 114 0.52 -14.05 4.14
C GLU A 114 -0.48 -13.82 2.99
N THR A 115 -0.22 -12.88 2.10
CA THR A 115 -1.07 -12.52 0.96
C THR A 115 -1.02 -13.50 -0.22
N LEU A 116 -0.94 -14.80 0.04
CA LEU A 116 -1.08 -15.84 -1.00
C LEU A 116 -2.23 -16.81 -0.77
N THR A 117 -3.01 -16.68 0.32
CA THR A 117 -4.05 -17.67 0.65
C THR A 117 -5.45 -17.11 0.94
N GLN A 118 -5.65 -15.79 1.01
CA GLN A 118 -6.99 -15.19 1.12
C GLN A 118 -7.22 -14.04 0.13
N THR A 119 -6.66 -14.16 -1.06
CA THR A 119 -7.25 -13.49 -2.22
C THR A 119 -8.57 -14.20 -2.46
N SER A 120 -9.67 -13.66 -1.90
CA SER A 120 -10.97 -13.78 -2.59
C SER A 120 -10.64 -13.54 -4.05
N ILE A 121 -10.84 -14.55 -4.89
CA ILE A 121 -10.45 -14.53 -6.29
C ILE A 121 -11.34 -13.47 -6.95
N CYS A 122 -10.97 -12.20 -6.83
CA CYS A 122 -11.71 -11.11 -7.41
C CYS A 122 -11.57 -11.27 -8.91
N GLU A 123 -12.69 -11.52 -9.58
CA GLU A 123 -12.69 -11.52 -11.03
C GLU A 123 -12.13 -10.20 -11.54
N PRO A 124 -11.45 -10.21 -12.69
CA PRO A 124 -10.95 -8.98 -13.27
C PRO A 124 -12.09 -7.99 -13.48
N ALA A 125 -11.92 -6.76 -13.00
CA ALA A 125 -12.93 -5.73 -13.17
C ALA A 125 -12.89 -5.18 -14.59
N GLU A 126 -14.02 -4.73 -15.11
CA GLU A 126 -14.04 -3.99 -16.37
C GLU A 126 -13.42 -2.61 -16.18
N TYR A 127 -12.55 -2.21 -17.12
CA TYR A 127 -11.99 -0.87 -17.14
C TYR A 127 -13.07 0.16 -17.51
N LYS A 128 -13.22 1.17 -16.65
CA LYS A 128 -14.11 2.31 -16.89
C LYS A 128 -13.24 3.54 -17.06
N GLU A 129 -13.34 4.19 -18.21
CA GLU A 129 -12.73 5.49 -18.46
C GLU A 129 -13.51 6.57 -17.72
N ALA A 130 -12.80 7.50 -17.09
CA ALA A 130 -13.43 8.57 -16.34
C ALA A 130 -14.22 9.48 -17.30
N ALA A 131 -15.53 9.55 -17.09
CA ALA A 131 -16.42 10.36 -17.90
C ALA A 131 -16.31 11.81 -17.44
N ALA A 132 -15.61 12.63 -18.21
CA ALA A 132 -15.42 14.02 -17.88
C ALA A 132 -15.84 14.92 -19.04
N SER A 133 -16.73 15.86 -18.70
CA SER A 133 -17.13 16.96 -19.57
C SER A 133 -15.88 17.76 -19.92
N SER A 134 -15.54 17.84 -21.21
CA SER A 134 -14.37 18.61 -21.63
C SER A 134 -14.57 20.09 -21.31
N ILE A 135 -13.64 20.65 -20.55
CA ILE A 135 -13.54 22.08 -20.34
C ILE A 135 -13.01 22.64 -21.67
N LYS A 136 -13.89 23.23 -22.47
CA LYS A 136 -13.60 23.71 -23.85
C LYS A 136 -12.74 24.98 -23.91
N VAL A 137 -12.14 25.41 -22.81
CA VAL A 137 -11.38 26.66 -22.73
C VAL A 137 -9.90 26.33 -22.62
N THR A 138 -9.15 26.57 -23.69
CA THR A 138 -7.74 26.18 -23.86
C THR A 138 -6.80 26.78 -22.80
N ASP A 139 -7.14 27.92 -22.20
CA ASP A 139 -6.35 28.56 -21.13
C ASP A 139 -6.87 28.25 -19.72
N ALA A 140 -7.95 27.47 -19.59
CA ALA A 140 -8.58 27.22 -18.29
C ALA A 140 -7.69 26.40 -17.35
N PHE A 141 -6.71 25.65 -17.84
CA PHE A 141 -5.82 24.90 -16.93
C PHE A 141 -4.97 25.84 -16.07
N PHE A 142 -4.25 26.79 -16.70
CA PHE A 142 -3.37 27.70 -15.97
C PHE A 142 -4.13 28.81 -15.24
N ALA A 143 -5.36 29.11 -15.67
CA ALA A 143 -6.26 30.02 -14.96
C ALA A 143 -7.07 29.33 -13.84
N SER A 144 -7.11 27.99 -13.78
CA SER A 144 -7.88 27.26 -12.78
C SER A 144 -7.22 27.25 -11.42
N SER A 145 -8.05 27.13 -10.38
CA SER A 145 -7.54 26.98 -9.02
C SER A 145 -6.81 25.64 -8.84
N PRO A 146 -5.76 25.57 -8.00
CA PRO A 146 -5.10 24.30 -7.65
C PRO A 146 -6.07 23.24 -7.10
N GLU A 147 -7.15 23.67 -6.45
CA GLU A 147 -8.17 22.76 -5.89
C GLU A 147 -8.97 22.05 -6.98
N THR A 148 -9.29 22.75 -8.08
CA THR A 148 -9.96 22.14 -9.24
C THR A 148 -9.11 21.03 -9.86
N LEU A 149 -7.79 21.23 -9.97
CA LEU A 149 -6.89 20.17 -10.44
C LEU A 149 -6.89 18.98 -9.48
N ARG A 150 -6.81 19.25 -8.18
CA ARG A 150 -6.85 18.22 -7.13
C ARG A 150 -8.12 17.37 -7.20
N GLU A 151 -9.29 18.00 -7.33
CA GLU A 151 -10.59 17.31 -7.43
C GLU A 151 -10.65 16.38 -8.64
N HIS A 152 -10.21 16.86 -9.81
CA HIS A 152 -10.18 16.02 -11.01
C HIS A 152 -9.18 14.86 -10.89
N LEU A 153 -8.02 15.06 -10.26
CA LEU A 153 -7.06 13.98 -10.01
C LEU A 153 -7.66 12.89 -9.11
N ILE A 154 -8.30 13.29 -8.00
CA ILE A 154 -8.99 12.36 -7.11
C ILE A 154 -10.06 11.59 -7.89
N ARG A 155 -10.88 12.29 -8.67
CA ARG A 155 -11.94 11.67 -9.47
C ARG A 155 -11.41 10.66 -10.48
N VAL A 156 -10.39 11.02 -11.25
CA VAL A 156 -9.76 10.11 -12.23
C VAL A 156 -9.21 8.87 -11.52
N ILE A 157 -8.57 9.01 -10.37
CA ILE A 157 -8.02 7.88 -9.61
C ILE A 157 -9.13 7.02 -8.99
N ALA A 158 -10.20 7.65 -8.48
CA ALA A 158 -11.38 6.96 -7.93
C ALA A 158 -12.06 6.07 -8.97
N GLU A 159 -12.22 6.56 -10.20
CA GLU A 159 -12.93 5.85 -11.26
C GLU A 159 -12.02 4.80 -11.94
N GLU A 160 -10.77 5.16 -12.26
CA GLU A 160 -9.87 4.35 -13.11
C GLU A 160 -8.81 3.55 -12.35
N GLY A 161 -8.60 3.81 -11.06
CA GLY A 161 -7.53 3.19 -10.27
C GLY A 161 -7.61 1.66 -10.22
N PRO A 162 -6.51 0.90 -10.31
CA PRO A 162 -5.12 1.36 -10.46
C PRO A 162 -4.84 2.00 -11.83
N ILE A 163 -4.17 3.16 -11.81
CA ILE A 163 -3.89 3.96 -13.01
C ILE A 163 -2.43 4.43 -13.01
N SER A 164 -1.77 4.41 -14.18
CA SER A 164 -0.39 4.88 -14.32
C SER A 164 -0.33 6.40 -14.44
N TYR A 165 0.78 7.00 -14.03
CA TYR A 165 1.03 8.43 -14.15
C TYR A 165 0.81 8.95 -15.57
N GLY A 166 1.30 8.22 -16.59
CA GLY A 166 1.12 8.58 -18.00
C GLY A 166 -0.35 8.59 -18.42
N MET A 167 -1.17 7.71 -17.86
CA MET A 167 -2.60 7.71 -18.10
C MET A 167 -3.30 8.85 -17.35
N VAL A 168 -2.99 9.08 -16.06
CA VAL A 168 -3.50 10.24 -15.31
C VAL A 168 -3.24 11.53 -16.08
N TYR A 169 -2.00 11.71 -16.54
CA TYR A 169 -1.62 12.85 -17.35
C TYR A 169 -2.50 13.00 -18.61
N THR A 170 -2.71 11.89 -19.33
CA THR A 170 -3.53 11.90 -20.54
C THR A 170 -4.99 12.22 -20.26
N ARG A 171 -5.54 11.71 -19.14
CA ARG A 171 -6.91 12.00 -18.70
C ARG A 171 -7.07 13.47 -18.36
N VAL A 172 -6.23 14.00 -17.49
CA VAL A 172 -6.26 15.43 -17.13
C VAL A 172 -6.08 16.29 -18.38
N ARG A 173 -5.15 15.94 -19.29
CA ARG A 173 -4.99 16.70 -20.54
C ARG A 173 -6.26 16.73 -21.39
N LYS A 174 -6.95 15.59 -21.55
CA LYS A 174 -8.21 15.49 -22.29
C LYS A 174 -9.33 16.29 -21.62
N ILE A 175 -9.44 16.22 -20.29
CA ILE A 175 -10.47 16.93 -19.51
C ILE A 175 -10.37 18.44 -19.74
N TRP A 176 -9.16 19.00 -19.81
CA TRP A 176 -8.93 20.43 -20.04
C TRP A 176 -8.79 20.81 -21.53
N GLY A 177 -9.10 19.89 -22.46
CA GLY A 177 -9.08 20.19 -23.89
C GLY A 177 -7.71 20.54 -24.47
N LEU A 178 -6.62 20.14 -23.80
CA LEU A 178 -5.27 20.53 -24.20
C LEU A 178 -4.77 19.61 -25.33
N ALA A 179 -4.48 20.20 -26.49
CA ALA A 179 -4.01 19.46 -27.65
C ALA A 179 -2.60 18.86 -27.44
N GLN A 180 -1.73 19.56 -26.71
CA GLN A 180 -0.34 19.15 -26.48
C GLN A 180 0.02 19.02 -25.01
N ALA A 181 1.07 18.23 -24.78
CA ALA A 181 1.62 17.98 -23.47
C ALA A 181 2.57 19.11 -23.05
N VAL A 182 2.18 19.96 -22.10
CA VAL A 182 3.04 21.05 -21.60
C VAL A 182 3.86 20.57 -20.39
N PRO A 183 5.18 20.87 -20.28
CA PRO A 183 6.00 20.48 -19.13
C PRO A 183 5.45 20.96 -17.78
N ALA A 184 5.03 22.22 -17.70
CA ALA A 184 4.45 22.80 -16.48
C ALA A 184 3.23 22.02 -15.97
N MET A 185 2.42 21.46 -16.87
CA MET A 185 1.28 20.62 -16.50
C MET A 185 1.74 19.29 -15.86
N LYS A 186 2.82 18.68 -16.38
CA LYS A 186 3.39 17.46 -15.79
C LYS A 186 3.87 17.74 -14.37
N ASP A 187 4.59 18.84 -14.18
CA ASP A 187 5.13 19.21 -12.86
C ASP A 187 4.01 19.50 -11.86
N ALA A 188 2.97 20.23 -12.28
CA ALA A 188 1.78 20.46 -11.47
C ALA A 188 1.09 19.15 -11.07
N ILE A 189 0.78 18.28 -12.05
CA ILE A 189 0.13 16.99 -11.78
C ILE A 189 0.99 16.14 -10.83
N LYS A 190 2.30 16.05 -11.08
CA LYS A 190 3.22 15.28 -10.24
C LYS A 190 3.27 15.83 -8.81
N SER A 191 3.32 17.14 -8.64
CA SER A 191 3.31 17.80 -7.34
C SER A 191 2.01 17.50 -6.58
N HIS A 192 0.85 17.66 -7.23
CA HIS A 192 -0.45 17.38 -6.63
C HIS A 192 -0.64 15.89 -6.28
N LEU A 193 -0.21 14.97 -7.15
CA LEU A 193 -0.26 13.53 -6.85
C LEU A 193 0.62 13.17 -5.65
N THR A 194 1.80 13.79 -5.55
CA THR A 194 2.70 13.61 -4.40
C THR A 194 2.03 14.11 -3.12
N ALA A 195 1.47 15.33 -3.14
CA ALA A 195 0.77 15.89 -1.98
C ALA A 195 -0.48 15.07 -1.59
N LEU A 196 -1.25 14.57 -2.56
CA LEU A 196 -2.41 13.71 -2.32
C LEU A 196 -2.01 12.38 -1.68
N ARG A 197 -0.91 11.77 -2.15
CA ARG A 197 -0.40 10.52 -1.59
C ARG A 197 0.13 10.74 -0.18
N ASP A 198 0.98 11.74 0.01
CA ASP A 198 1.64 12.02 1.29
C ASP A 198 0.64 12.50 2.35
N GLY A 199 -0.43 13.17 1.91
CA GLY A 199 -1.58 13.55 2.75
C GLY A 199 -2.59 12.43 2.99
N GLY A 200 -2.37 11.22 2.48
CA GLY A 200 -3.25 10.09 2.70
C GLY A 200 -4.65 10.26 2.09
N HIS A 201 -4.74 10.84 0.88
CA HIS A 201 -5.97 10.88 0.09
C HIS A 201 -6.02 9.82 -1.00
N ILE A 202 -4.87 9.39 -1.49
CA ILE A 202 -4.71 8.31 -2.47
C ILE A 202 -3.60 7.36 -2.02
N ALA A 203 -3.67 6.11 -2.45
CA ALA A 203 -2.58 5.17 -2.35
C ALA A 203 -1.82 5.11 -3.69
N GLY A 204 -0.57 4.70 -3.66
CA GLY A 204 0.24 4.64 -4.88
C GLY A 204 1.72 4.58 -4.62
N ASP A 205 2.45 4.40 -5.72
CA ASP A 205 3.89 4.59 -5.79
C ASP A 205 4.21 5.87 -6.60
N GLN A 206 5.40 5.97 -7.21
CA GLN A 206 5.76 7.12 -8.03
C GLN A 206 5.19 7.06 -9.46
N GLU A 207 4.78 5.89 -9.92
CA GLU A 207 4.36 5.61 -11.30
C GLU A 207 2.89 5.22 -11.41
N SER A 208 2.25 4.80 -10.31
CA SER A 208 0.89 4.26 -10.30
C SER A 208 0.12 4.72 -9.05
N PHE A 209 -1.18 4.98 -9.23
CA PHE A 209 -2.07 5.52 -8.19
C PHE A 209 -3.40 4.76 -8.14
N TRP A 210 -3.99 4.64 -6.95
CA TRP A 210 -5.30 4.03 -6.72
C TRP A 210 -5.95 4.62 -5.46
N PRO A 211 -7.27 4.44 -5.26
CA PRO A 211 -7.93 4.88 -4.03
C PRO A 211 -7.42 4.10 -2.83
N ILE A 212 -7.41 4.71 -1.64
CA ILE A 212 -6.85 4.10 -0.42
C ILE A 212 -7.55 2.79 -0.07
N ASP A 213 -8.86 2.75 -0.20
CA ASP A 213 -9.65 1.57 0.13
C ASP A 213 -9.73 0.55 -1.02
N HIS A 214 -9.04 0.82 -2.13
CA HIS A 214 -9.14 0.00 -3.32
C HIS A 214 -8.22 -1.22 -3.23
N LYS A 215 -8.83 -2.41 -3.17
CA LYS A 215 -8.11 -3.67 -3.41
C LYS A 215 -7.60 -3.69 -4.83
N THR A 216 -6.30 -3.87 -5.03
CA THR A 216 -5.75 -3.97 -6.38
C THR A 216 -6.34 -5.19 -7.09
N VAL A 217 -7.24 -4.95 -8.04
CA VAL A 217 -7.80 -5.98 -8.91
C VAL A 217 -7.28 -5.78 -10.33
N PRO A 218 -6.97 -6.86 -11.06
CA PRO A 218 -6.65 -6.76 -12.48
C PRO A 218 -7.83 -6.17 -13.25
N ARG A 219 -7.59 -5.22 -14.17
CA ARG A 219 -8.63 -4.62 -14.99
C ARG A 219 -8.53 -5.11 -16.44
N ARG A 220 -9.67 -5.56 -16.98
CA ARG A 220 -9.82 -5.88 -18.39
C ARG A 220 -9.95 -4.59 -19.19
N ARG A 221 -9.02 -4.34 -20.11
CA ARG A 221 -9.04 -3.17 -20.98
C ARG A 221 -9.87 -3.44 -22.23
N SER A 222 -10.68 -2.48 -22.67
CA SER A 222 -11.45 -2.58 -23.92
C SER A 222 -10.52 -2.60 -25.15
N LYS A 223 -11.04 -3.06 -26.30
CA LYS A 223 -10.28 -3.08 -27.56
C LYS A 223 -9.79 -1.67 -27.97
N SER A 224 -10.69 -0.67 -27.88
CA SER A 224 -10.36 0.72 -28.18
C SER A 224 -9.24 1.26 -27.28
N PHE A 225 -9.27 0.92 -25.98
CA PHE A 225 -8.20 1.31 -25.07
C PHE A 225 -6.85 0.77 -25.54
N ARG A 226 -6.76 -0.51 -25.92
CA ARG A 226 -5.49 -1.14 -26.32
C ARG A 226 -4.91 -0.62 -27.62
N GLU A 227 -5.76 -0.21 -28.55
CA GLU A 227 -5.34 0.37 -29.83
C GLU A 227 -4.76 1.78 -29.64
N ILE A 228 -5.32 2.55 -28.69
CA ILE A 228 -4.89 3.92 -28.40
C ILE A 228 -3.72 3.94 -27.41
N TYR A 229 -3.73 3.02 -26.44
CA TYR A 229 -2.83 2.99 -25.30
C TYR A 229 -2.14 1.64 -25.23
N GLY A 230 -0.82 1.68 -25.38
CA GLY A 230 -0.02 0.47 -25.37
C GLY A 230 0.05 -0.17 -23.98
N SER A 231 0.61 -1.37 -23.97
CA SER A 231 0.74 -2.18 -22.76
C SER A 231 1.55 -1.50 -21.66
N GLU A 232 2.46 -0.57 -22.00
CA GLU A 232 3.31 0.20 -21.10
C GLU A 232 2.54 0.98 -20.03
N LEU A 233 1.28 1.33 -20.31
CA LEU A 233 0.43 2.08 -19.37
C LEU A 233 -0.28 1.21 -18.34
N ILE A 234 -0.10 -0.12 -18.38
CA ILE A 234 -0.56 -1.03 -17.33
C ILE A 234 0.30 -0.80 -16.08
N PRO A 235 -0.32 -0.42 -14.93
CA PRO A 235 0.36 -0.30 -13.65
C PRO A 235 1.05 -1.59 -13.21
N LYS A 236 2.23 -1.47 -12.59
CA LYS A 236 2.96 -2.62 -12.03
C LYS A 236 2.15 -3.36 -10.98
N VAL A 237 1.45 -2.62 -10.13
CA VAL A 237 0.59 -3.21 -9.09
C VAL A 237 -0.52 -4.09 -9.71
N GLU A 238 -1.07 -3.68 -10.86
CA GLU A 238 -2.10 -4.42 -11.59
C GLU A 238 -1.51 -5.69 -12.23
N LEU A 239 -0.30 -5.60 -12.81
CA LEU A 239 0.45 -6.75 -13.33
C LEU A 239 0.75 -7.77 -12.22
N ARG A 240 1.26 -7.31 -11.07
CA ARG A 240 1.53 -8.17 -9.90
C ARG A 240 0.27 -8.86 -9.42
N ALA A 241 -0.85 -8.14 -9.32
CA ALA A 241 -2.13 -8.72 -8.92
C ALA A 241 -2.56 -9.85 -9.88
N ALA A 242 -2.41 -9.65 -11.19
CA ALA A 242 -2.72 -10.67 -12.19
C ALA A 242 -1.79 -11.90 -12.08
N ILE A 243 -0.47 -11.68 -11.89
CA ILE A 243 0.51 -12.76 -11.69
C ILE A 243 0.15 -13.59 -10.45
N VAL A 244 -0.09 -12.94 -9.31
CA VAL A 244 -0.46 -13.60 -8.06
C VAL A 244 -1.76 -14.38 -8.22
N GLN A 245 -2.77 -13.78 -8.84
CA GLN A 245 -4.05 -14.45 -9.07
C GLN A 245 -3.90 -15.70 -9.94
N ARG A 246 -3.04 -15.67 -10.96
CA ARG A 246 -2.72 -16.84 -11.77
C ARG A 246 -2.03 -17.94 -10.95
N LEU A 247 -0.99 -17.58 -10.19
CA LEU A 247 -0.20 -18.50 -9.37
C LEU A 247 -0.97 -19.16 -8.23
N ILE A 248 -2.01 -18.49 -7.71
CA ILE A 248 -2.88 -19.07 -6.67
C ILE A 248 -3.75 -20.21 -7.24
N ARG A 249 -4.15 -20.12 -8.52
CA ARG A 249 -5.05 -21.11 -9.13
C ARG A 249 -4.34 -22.42 -9.45
N VAL A 250 -3.20 -22.34 -10.13
CA VAL A 250 -2.45 -23.53 -10.59
C VAL A 250 -0.95 -23.20 -10.63
N PRO A 251 -0.06 -24.11 -10.19
CA PRO A 251 1.35 -24.01 -10.53
C PRO A 251 1.51 -23.91 -12.05
N SER A 252 2.33 -23.01 -12.54
CA SER A 252 2.43 -22.76 -13.98
C SER A 252 3.82 -22.31 -14.34
N THR A 253 4.26 -22.71 -15.53
CA THR A 253 5.55 -22.26 -16.04
C THR A 253 5.54 -20.75 -16.28
N LYS A 254 6.72 -20.13 -16.31
CA LYS A 254 6.86 -18.70 -16.66
C LYS A 254 6.08 -18.34 -17.94
N HIS A 255 6.13 -19.20 -18.96
CA HIS A 255 5.46 -18.97 -20.23
C HIS A 255 3.93 -18.98 -20.11
N GLU A 256 3.38 -19.95 -19.38
CA GLU A 256 1.94 -20.08 -19.12
C GLU A 256 1.41 -18.91 -18.27
N ILE A 257 2.20 -18.45 -17.29
CA ILE A 257 1.85 -17.28 -16.49
C ILE A 257 1.76 -16.06 -17.39
N THR A 258 2.79 -15.81 -18.21
CA THR A 258 2.82 -14.66 -19.10
C THR A 258 1.65 -14.66 -20.08
N ALA A 259 1.33 -15.81 -20.69
CA ALA A 259 0.19 -15.94 -21.58
C ALA A 259 -1.15 -15.68 -20.87
N SER A 260 -1.35 -16.29 -19.71
CA SER A 260 -2.59 -16.13 -18.95
C SER A 260 -2.77 -14.72 -18.40
N VAL A 261 -1.70 -14.05 -17.95
CA VAL A 261 -1.73 -12.66 -17.49
C VAL A 261 -2.08 -11.71 -18.63
N ALA A 262 -1.49 -11.92 -19.82
CA ALA A 262 -1.83 -11.12 -21.00
C ALA A 262 -3.31 -11.25 -21.36
N GLU A 263 -3.83 -12.48 -21.41
CA GLU A 263 -5.26 -12.75 -21.66
C GLU A 263 -6.16 -12.12 -20.59
N GLN A 264 -5.79 -12.25 -19.33
CA GLN A 264 -6.55 -11.69 -18.20
C GLN A 264 -6.69 -10.17 -18.28
N LEU A 265 -5.64 -9.47 -18.74
CA LEU A 265 -5.64 -8.02 -18.97
C LEU A 265 -6.22 -7.65 -20.35
N SER A 266 -6.67 -8.65 -21.11
CA SER A 266 -7.23 -8.55 -22.46
C SER A 266 -6.23 -8.10 -23.54
N TYR A 267 -4.93 -8.32 -23.35
CA TYR A 267 -3.88 -8.02 -24.34
C TYR A 267 -3.44 -9.27 -25.10
N GLU A 268 -3.02 -9.10 -26.37
CA GLU A 268 -2.36 -10.17 -27.12
C GLU A 268 -0.89 -10.31 -26.69
N LEU A 269 -0.46 -11.54 -26.41
CA LEU A 269 0.91 -11.85 -26.02
C LEU A 269 1.95 -11.58 -27.13
N LYS A 270 1.50 -11.32 -28.36
CA LYS A 270 2.39 -11.03 -29.51
C LYS A 270 3.25 -9.77 -29.30
N SER A 271 2.85 -8.88 -28.39
CA SER A 271 3.67 -7.71 -28.05
C SER A 271 4.89 -8.15 -27.23
N GLN A 272 6.08 -8.13 -27.85
CA GLN A 272 7.35 -8.42 -27.16
C GLN A 272 7.54 -7.56 -25.90
N GLY A 273 7.03 -6.32 -25.92
CA GLY A 273 7.07 -5.39 -24.78
C GLY A 273 6.27 -5.85 -23.56
N LEU A 274 5.03 -6.32 -23.72
CA LEU A 274 4.24 -6.81 -22.59
C LEU A 274 4.83 -8.10 -22.02
N LYS A 275 5.26 -9.01 -22.90
CA LYS A 275 5.92 -10.25 -22.49
C LYS A 275 7.15 -9.94 -21.63
N ALA A 276 8.06 -9.09 -22.10
CA ALA A 276 9.25 -8.70 -21.35
C ALA A 276 8.89 -8.08 -20.00
N ARG A 277 7.90 -7.18 -19.95
CA ARG A 277 7.46 -6.55 -18.70
C ARG A 277 6.88 -7.53 -17.69
N ILE A 278 6.05 -8.48 -18.12
CA ILE A 278 5.54 -9.52 -17.22
C ILE A 278 6.69 -10.39 -16.70
N GLU A 279 7.61 -10.78 -17.58
CA GLU A 279 8.76 -11.60 -17.22
C GLU A 279 9.73 -10.90 -16.25
N ASP A 280 9.98 -9.61 -16.46
CA ASP A 280 10.79 -8.77 -15.56
C ASP A 280 10.11 -8.62 -14.20
N GLU A 281 8.79 -8.43 -14.18
CA GLU A 281 8.03 -8.32 -12.94
C GLU A 281 8.03 -9.63 -12.15
N ILE A 282 7.89 -10.78 -12.82
CA ILE A 282 8.06 -12.11 -12.20
C ILE A 282 9.45 -12.23 -11.57
N ALA A 283 10.51 -11.81 -12.28
CA ALA A 283 11.87 -11.85 -11.76
C ALA A 283 12.06 -10.93 -10.54
N GLN A 284 11.45 -9.74 -10.54
CA GLN A 284 11.48 -8.82 -9.40
C GLN A 284 10.73 -9.38 -8.19
N MET A 285 9.53 -9.92 -8.40
CA MET A 285 8.75 -10.58 -7.34
C MET A 285 9.50 -11.77 -6.75
N TYR A 286 10.20 -12.55 -7.58
CA TYR A 286 11.06 -13.64 -7.12
C TYR A 286 12.21 -13.14 -6.25
N LYS A 287 12.91 -12.07 -6.70
CA LYS A 287 14.01 -11.45 -5.95
C LYS A 287 13.54 -10.84 -4.62
N ALA A 288 12.33 -10.29 -4.58
CA ALA A 288 11.71 -9.74 -3.38
C ALA A 288 11.23 -10.83 -2.40
N GLY A 289 11.11 -12.09 -2.84
CA GLY A 289 10.57 -13.19 -2.05
C GLY A 289 9.04 -13.24 -2.04
N ASP A 290 8.37 -12.45 -2.89
CA ASP A 290 6.91 -12.42 -3.02
C ASP A 290 6.36 -13.72 -3.64
N ILE A 291 7.17 -14.38 -4.48
CA ILE A 291 6.85 -15.68 -5.09
C ILE A 291 8.02 -16.65 -4.90
N VAL A 292 7.70 -17.93 -4.71
CA VAL A 292 8.69 -19.00 -4.45
C VAL A 292 8.84 -19.89 -5.69
N ALA A 293 10.07 -20.34 -5.98
CA ALA A 293 10.42 -21.15 -7.16
C ALA A 293 9.51 -22.36 -7.38
N LYS A 294 9.00 -22.96 -6.29
CA LYS A 294 8.14 -24.15 -6.35
C LYS A 294 6.77 -23.90 -7.00
N ARG A 295 6.39 -22.64 -7.23
CA ARG A 295 5.12 -22.25 -7.89
C ARG A 295 5.29 -21.82 -9.36
N LEU A 296 6.54 -21.66 -9.81
CA LEU A 296 6.93 -21.44 -11.21
C LEU A 296 7.25 -22.78 -11.89
#